data_AF-A0A969P058-F1
#
_entry.id   AF-A0A969P058-F1
#
_cell.length_a   1.000
_cell.length_b   1.000
_cell.length_c   1.000
_cell.angle_alpha   90.00
_cell.angle_beta   90.00
_cell.angle_gamma   90.00
#
_symmetry.space_group_name_H-M   'P 1'
#
loop_
_entity.id
_entity.type
_entity.pdbx_description
1 polymer ?
#
loop_
_entity_poly.entity_id
_entity_poly.type
_entity_poly.pdbx_seq_one_letter_code
_entity_poly.pdbx_strand_id
1 'polypeptide(L)'
;MRETPWGPQPAPTPGTQPQLPEAAWLACPGRGLHYPELTRAMAGRLPDNWLIGCYRQLWIGYSNVPDIRRNGASGGVITQTLVYLLEQGLIDGAIVVRQGQPRPWQAEAVIARTVDEICAASQSVYAPVPVNTILAQVADFQGSLAYVGLPDQVASLRRLQQLGHPAANKITWVLGPYVGTSTYTAAIESYLRSNGVQSLEEIARLRYREGEWPGYLQITTHSGRVLRAEKFYYNYLIPFYITRSSLLSVDFTNELTDISVGDAWHPRFEAQRAGFSVVVARSQQAEAVLADMQHQGLVDLQPVELSEALAMHGHMLDFKKRGAFIRMAWLKAAGHAAPDYGYHPAHIPWSRHLVEIVISSIFAVCGTYTVRRLVELVPIGILGPAFNTLRKRWKDASKPIKRKGLRDIAFVIDPPADRMNPPQATPL
;
A
#
# COMPACT_ATOMS: atom_id res chain seq x y z
N MET A 1 20.17 2.81 -5.34
CA MET A 1 19.23 3.95 -5.43
C MET A 1 19.83 5.13 -4.69
N ARG A 2 19.59 6.36 -5.16
CA ARG A 2 19.96 7.59 -4.45
C ARG A 2 18.71 8.15 -3.77
N GLU A 3 18.72 8.28 -2.45
CA GLU A 3 17.65 8.96 -1.73
C GLU A 3 17.64 10.45 -2.05
N THR A 4 16.46 11.02 -2.30
CA THR A 4 16.29 12.46 -2.52
C THR A 4 15.09 12.96 -1.71
N PRO A 5 14.97 14.28 -1.46
CA PRO A 5 13.78 14.86 -0.83
C PRO A 5 12.46 14.63 -1.59
N TRP A 6 12.54 14.18 -2.84
CA TRP A 6 11.41 13.91 -3.73
C TRP A 6 11.17 12.40 -3.94
N GLY A 7 11.92 11.57 -3.20
CA GLY A 7 11.87 10.12 -3.27
C GLY A 7 13.16 9.49 -3.78
N PRO A 8 13.28 8.16 -3.67
CA PRO A 8 14.41 7.43 -4.19
C PRO A 8 14.46 7.54 -5.72
N GLN A 9 15.64 7.83 -6.25
CA GLN A 9 15.92 7.78 -7.68
C GLN A 9 16.78 6.53 -7.99
N PRO A 10 16.52 5.82 -9.09
CA PRO A 10 17.46 4.84 -9.61
C PRO A 10 18.81 5.52 -9.83
N ALA A 11 19.88 4.89 -9.39
CA ALA A 11 21.25 5.34 -9.66
C ALA A 11 21.95 4.16 -10.34
N PRO A 12 22.41 4.29 -11.60
CA PRO A 12 23.14 3.23 -12.26
C PRO A 12 24.42 2.91 -11.48
N THR A 13 24.85 1.66 -11.51
CA THR A 13 26.15 1.28 -10.94
C THR A 13 27.24 2.02 -11.73
N PRO A 14 28.17 2.72 -11.06
CA PRO A 14 29.25 3.43 -11.75
C PRO A 14 29.98 2.52 -12.74
N GLY A 15 30.19 2.99 -13.97
CA GLY A 15 30.86 2.22 -15.03
C GLY A 15 29.96 1.22 -15.78
N THR A 16 28.66 1.16 -15.48
CA THR A 16 27.70 0.32 -16.23
C THR A 16 26.72 1.17 -17.03
N GLN A 17 26.51 0.83 -18.31
CA GLN A 17 25.32 1.29 -19.02
C GLN A 17 24.14 0.41 -18.59
N PRO A 18 23.09 0.96 -17.98
CA PRO A 18 21.95 0.15 -17.55
C PRO A 18 21.20 -0.38 -18.78
N GLN A 19 21.36 -1.66 -19.09
CA GLN A 19 20.44 -2.36 -19.97
C GLN A 19 19.23 -2.78 -19.14
N LEU A 20 18.07 -2.19 -19.43
CA LEU A 20 16.82 -2.56 -18.78
C LEU A 20 16.28 -3.83 -19.44
N PRO A 21 16.14 -4.96 -18.72
CA PRO A 21 15.52 -6.15 -19.28
C PRO A 21 14.10 -5.84 -19.75
N GLU A 22 13.70 -6.39 -20.89
CA GLU A 22 12.36 -6.17 -21.44
C GLU A 22 11.26 -6.51 -20.43
N ALA A 23 11.42 -7.60 -19.68
CA ALA A 23 10.49 -7.97 -18.61
C ALA A 23 10.36 -6.89 -17.52
N ALA A 24 11.46 -6.22 -17.15
CA ALA A 24 11.44 -5.15 -16.16
C ALA A 24 10.72 -3.90 -16.69
N TRP A 25 10.90 -3.58 -17.98
CA TRP A 25 10.13 -2.54 -18.66
C TRP A 25 8.63 -2.90 -18.72
N LEU A 26 8.32 -4.11 -19.17
CA LEU A 26 6.96 -4.61 -19.34
C LEU A 26 6.18 -4.73 -18.02
N ALA A 27 6.87 -4.99 -16.92
CA ALA A 27 6.28 -5.11 -15.59
C ALA A 27 6.40 -3.84 -14.73
N CYS A 28 6.82 -2.69 -15.29
CA CYS A 28 6.99 -1.45 -14.54
C CYS A 28 5.64 -0.79 -14.20
N PRO A 29 5.26 -0.69 -12.90
CA PRO A 29 4.00 -0.05 -12.51
C PRO A 29 3.98 1.46 -12.79
N GLY A 30 5.15 2.11 -12.91
CA GLY A 30 5.24 3.54 -13.25
C GLY A 30 4.79 3.87 -14.68
N ARG A 31 4.83 2.89 -15.59
CA ARG A 31 4.24 2.98 -16.94
C ARG A 31 2.73 2.71 -16.91
N GLY A 32 2.25 2.10 -15.83
CA GLY A 32 0.94 1.48 -15.77
C GLY A 32 0.98 0.05 -16.31
N LEU A 33 0.10 -0.77 -15.73
CA LEU A 33 -0.07 -2.18 -16.05
C LEU A 33 -1.54 -2.40 -16.40
N HIS A 34 -1.83 -3.20 -17.43
CA HIS A 34 -3.19 -3.38 -17.92
C HIS A 34 -4.01 -4.22 -16.93
N TYR A 35 -4.69 -3.57 -15.99
CA TYR A 35 -5.46 -4.22 -14.92
C TYR A 35 -6.53 -5.16 -15.47
N PRO A 36 -7.32 -4.83 -16.52
CA PRO A 36 -8.30 -5.78 -17.06
C PRO A 36 -7.69 -7.09 -17.59
N GLU A 37 -6.44 -7.04 -18.09
CA GLU A 37 -5.73 -8.23 -18.58
C GLU A 37 -5.20 -9.05 -17.40
N LEU A 38 -4.57 -8.39 -16.43
CA LEU A 38 -4.11 -9.03 -15.20
C LEU A 38 -5.27 -9.68 -14.44
N THR A 39 -6.39 -8.97 -14.29
CA THR A 39 -7.58 -9.49 -13.60
C THR A 39 -8.18 -10.69 -14.32
N ARG A 40 -8.28 -10.67 -15.66
CA ARG A 40 -8.74 -11.85 -16.42
C ARG A 40 -7.81 -13.04 -16.25
N ALA A 41 -6.50 -12.82 -16.29
CA ALA A 41 -5.54 -13.90 -16.12
C ALA A 41 -5.59 -14.52 -14.72
N MET A 42 -5.85 -13.72 -13.67
CA MET A 42 -5.89 -14.21 -12.29
C MET A 42 -7.25 -14.80 -11.90
N ALA A 43 -8.35 -14.17 -12.31
CA ALA A 43 -9.69 -14.52 -11.86
C ALA A 43 -10.55 -15.21 -12.95
N GLY A 44 -10.07 -15.31 -14.19
CA GLY A 44 -10.83 -15.84 -15.33
C GLY A 44 -11.98 -14.93 -15.81
N ARG A 45 -12.17 -13.77 -15.17
CA ARG A 45 -13.26 -12.83 -15.44
C ARG A 45 -12.87 -11.39 -15.09
N LEU A 46 -13.69 -10.44 -15.53
CA LEU A 46 -13.62 -9.05 -15.07
C LEU A 46 -14.39 -8.88 -13.75
N PRO A 47 -14.12 -7.82 -12.99
CA PRO A 47 -14.81 -7.57 -11.73
C PRO A 47 -16.23 -7.06 -11.98
N ASP A 48 -17.19 -7.56 -11.20
CA ASP A 48 -18.55 -6.99 -11.16
C ASP A 48 -18.56 -5.61 -10.49
N ASN A 49 -17.63 -5.39 -9.55
CA ASN A 49 -17.42 -4.11 -8.88
C ASN A 49 -15.95 -3.69 -8.93
N TRP A 50 -15.67 -2.68 -9.76
CA TRP A 50 -14.33 -2.13 -9.96
C TRP A 50 -13.75 -1.39 -8.76
N LEU A 51 -14.50 -1.13 -7.68
CA LEU A 51 -13.95 -0.50 -6.47
C LEU A 51 -13.16 -1.49 -5.61
N ILE A 52 -13.53 -2.78 -5.65
CA ILE A 52 -12.93 -3.85 -4.85
C ILE A 52 -12.25 -4.94 -5.68
N GLY A 53 -12.46 -4.94 -7.01
CA GLY A 53 -11.94 -5.96 -7.91
C GLY A 53 -12.70 -7.28 -7.81
N CYS A 54 -12.14 -8.35 -8.37
CA CYS A 54 -12.71 -9.69 -8.27
C CYS A 54 -12.53 -10.21 -6.84
N TYR A 55 -13.60 -10.67 -6.22
CA TYR A 55 -13.57 -11.32 -4.92
C TYR A 55 -14.58 -12.45 -4.89
N ARG A 56 -14.45 -13.32 -3.88
CA ARG A 56 -15.39 -14.41 -3.58
C ARG A 56 -16.16 -14.15 -2.30
N GLN A 57 -15.46 -13.76 -1.25
CA GLN A 57 -16.08 -13.53 0.04
C GLN A 57 -15.38 -12.42 0.84
N LEU A 58 -16.16 -11.73 1.66
CA LEU A 58 -15.75 -10.62 2.51
C LEU A 58 -16.08 -10.90 3.96
N TRP A 59 -15.15 -10.57 4.85
CA TRP A 59 -15.36 -10.64 6.30
C TRP A 59 -14.83 -9.40 7.01
N ILE A 60 -15.32 -9.18 8.22
CA ILE A 60 -14.56 -8.49 9.26
C ILE A 60 -13.94 -9.55 10.18
N GLY A 61 -12.66 -9.43 10.48
CA GLY A 61 -12.00 -10.42 11.32
C GLY A 61 -10.65 -10.03 11.89
N TYR A 62 -10.11 -10.94 12.68
CA TYR A 62 -8.83 -10.81 13.37
C TYR A 62 -8.26 -12.19 13.75
N SER A 63 -6.96 -12.24 14.03
CA SER A 63 -6.29 -13.43 14.60
C SER A 63 -6.68 -13.62 16.06
N ASN A 64 -7.00 -14.86 16.43
CA ASN A 64 -7.24 -15.25 17.82
C ASN A 64 -5.94 -15.50 18.60
N VAL A 65 -4.78 -15.46 17.95
CA VAL A 65 -3.47 -15.53 18.61
C VAL A 65 -3.10 -14.13 19.13
N PRO A 66 -3.08 -13.91 20.47
CA PRO A 66 -3.00 -12.57 21.04
C PRO A 66 -1.79 -11.77 20.59
N ASP A 67 -0.61 -12.38 20.53
CA ASP A 67 0.62 -11.70 20.12
C ASP A 67 0.62 -11.32 18.64
N ILE A 68 0.05 -12.16 17.77
CA ILE A 68 -0.09 -11.85 16.34
C ILE A 68 -1.08 -10.68 16.15
N ARG A 69 -2.21 -10.71 16.84
CA ARG A 69 -3.21 -9.62 16.78
C ARG A 69 -2.62 -8.30 17.30
N ARG A 70 -1.98 -8.33 18.46
CA ARG A 70 -1.41 -7.13 19.11
C ARG A 70 -0.23 -6.55 18.34
N ASN A 71 0.63 -7.39 17.78
CA ASN A 71 1.75 -6.94 16.96
C ASN A 71 1.35 -6.62 15.51
N GLY A 72 0.13 -6.95 15.09
CA GLY A 72 -0.42 -6.55 13.81
C GLY A 72 -0.60 -5.04 13.69
N ALA A 73 -0.57 -4.52 12.46
CA ALA A 73 -0.98 -3.12 12.22
C ALA A 73 -2.50 -2.92 12.39
N SER A 74 -3.24 -4.03 12.47
CA SER A 74 -4.70 -4.16 12.50
C SER A 74 -5.04 -5.52 13.12
N GLY A 75 -5.97 -6.31 12.56
CA GLY A 75 -6.37 -7.61 13.10
C GLY A 75 -5.34 -8.75 13.02
N GLY A 76 -4.13 -8.55 12.48
CA GLY A 76 -3.09 -9.59 12.43
C GLY A 76 -3.33 -10.72 11.41
N VAL A 77 -4.34 -10.60 10.55
CA VAL A 77 -4.79 -11.69 9.65
C VAL A 77 -3.72 -12.10 8.63
N ILE A 78 -2.97 -11.16 8.05
CA ILE A 78 -1.90 -11.50 7.08
C ILE A 78 -0.85 -12.37 7.76
N THR A 79 -0.32 -11.94 8.90
CA THR A 79 0.69 -12.70 9.67
C THR A 79 0.16 -14.07 10.05
N GLN A 80 -1.07 -14.16 10.58
CA GLN A 80 -1.68 -15.44 10.95
C GLN A 80 -1.82 -16.39 9.74
N THR A 81 -2.17 -15.85 8.57
CA THR A 81 -2.31 -16.64 7.35
C THR A 81 -0.96 -17.16 6.89
N LEU A 82 0.09 -16.35 6.91
CA LEU A 82 1.44 -16.79 6.56
C LEU A 82 1.95 -17.89 7.49
N VAL A 83 1.72 -17.74 8.80
CA VAL A 83 2.07 -18.76 9.81
C VAL A 83 1.34 -20.07 9.50
N TYR A 84 0.03 -20.01 9.29
CA TYR A 84 -0.76 -21.18 8.93
C TYR A 84 -0.25 -21.85 7.63
N LEU A 85 -0.01 -21.08 6.56
CA LEU A 85 0.49 -21.63 5.30
C LEU A 85 1.84 -22.34 5.48
N LEU A 86 2.74 -21.78 6.30
CA LEU A 86 4.04 -22.37 6.59
C LEU A 86 3.90 -23.66 7.41
N GLU A 87 3.10 -23.65 8.47
CA GLU A 87 2.89 -24.81 9.35
C GLU A 87 2.18 -25.96 8.64
N GLN A 88 1.28 -25.67 7.70
CA GLN A 88 0.62 -26.67 6.87
C GLN A 88 1.48 -27.17 5.69
N GLY A 89 2.71 -26.66 5.53
CA GLY A 89 3.59 -27.02 4.41
C GLY A 89 3.07 -26.58 3.04
N LEU A 90 2.19 -25.57 3.00
CA LEU A 90 1.65 -25.00 1.76
C LEU A 90 2.61 -23.98 1.13
N ILE A 91 3.60 -23.52 1.91
CA ILE A 91 4.73 -22.70 1.49
C ILE A 91 6.00 -23.14 2.22
N ASP A 92 7.16 -22.92 1.60
CA ASP A 92 8.49 -23.16 2.17
C ASP A 92 9.13 -21.85 2.70
N GLY A 93 8.51 -20.71 2.41
CA GLY A 93 8.92 -19.41 2.92
C GLY A 93 7.95 -18.29 2.52
N ALA A 94 8.11 -17.13 3.15
CA ALA A 94 7.31 -15.94 2.90
C ALA A 94 8.20 -14.74 2.59
N ILE A 95 7.98 -14.12 1.44
CA ILE A 95 8.56 -12.81 1.10
C ILE A 95 7.79 -11.75 1.88
N VAL A 96 8.46 -11.15 2.86
CA VAL A 96 7.91 -10.13 3.76
C VAL A 96 8.85 -8.93 3.84
N VAL A 97 8.35 -7.81 4.37
CA VAL A 97 9.17 -6.61 4.60
C VAL A 97 9.58 -6.54 6.07
N ARG A 98 10.89 -6.56 6.31
CA ARG A 98 11.45 -6.42 7.66
C ARG A 98 11.89 -4.97 7.90
N GLN A 99 11.28 -4.34 8.90
CA GLN A 99 11.69 -3.01 9.35
C GLN A 99 12.97 -3.08 10.20
N GLY A 100 13.79 -2.03 10.13
CA GLY A 100 15.00 -1.87 10.93
C GLY A 100 16.27 -2.37 10.27
N GLN A 101 16.22 -2.73 8.98
CA GLN A 101 17.36 -3.18 8.20
C GLN A 101 17.41 -2.45 6.84
N PRO A 102 18.62 -2.13 6.32
CA PRO A 102 19.92 -2.24 6.99
C PRO A 102 20.13 -1.17 8.07
N ARG A 103 19.21 -0.20 8.18
CA ARG A 103 19.21 0.84 9.21
C ARG A 103 17.89 0.89 9.97
N PRO A 104 17.85 1.38 11.22
CA PRO A 104 16.65 1.39 12.07
C PRO A 104 15.40 2.05 11.48
N TRP A 105 15.54 3.01 10.56
CA TRP A 105 14.42 3.70 9.89
C TRP A 105 14.10 3.15 8.49
N GLN A 106 14.89 2.21 7.99
CA GLN A 106 14.71 1.56 6.70
C GLN A 106 13.98 0.23 6.86
N ALA A 107 13.61 -0.34 5.72
CA ALA A 107 13.08 -1.69 5.65
C ALA A 107 13.53 -2.34 4.36
N GLU A 108 13.66 -3.66 4.39
CA GLU A 108 14.04 -4.47 3.24
C GLU A 108 13.12 -5.68 3.09
N ALA A 109 13.03 -6.19 1.86
CA ALA A 109 12.37 -7.47 1.64
C ALA A 109 13.30 -8.61 2.05
N VAL A 110 12.74 -9.61 2.71
CA VAL A 110 13.45 -10.83 3.15
C VAL A 110 12.60 -12.05 2.83
N ILE A 111 13.23 -13.22 2.72
CA ILE A 111 12.54 -14.51 2.67
C ILE A 111 12.54 -15.08 4.09
N ALA A 112 11.42 -14.95 4.79
CA ALA A 112 11.21 -15.56 6.11
C ALA A 112 10.89 -17.06 5.95
N ARG A 113 11.53 -17.91 6.75
CA ARG A 113 11.40 -19.38 6.72
C ARG A 113 10.90 -19.96 8.05
N THR A 114 10.72 -19.11 9.05
CA THR A 114 10.24 -19.51 10.38
C THR A 114 9.08 -18.62 10.82
N VAL A 115 8.26 -19.13 11.74
CA VAL A 115 7.17 -18.37 12.38
C VAL A 115 7.71 -17.11 13.05
N ASP A 116 8.86 -17.19 13.72
CA ASP A 116 9.49 -16.05 14.38
C ASP A 116 9.91 -14.97 13.38
N GLU A 117 10.47 -15.34 12.23
CA GLU A 117 10.83 -14.40 11.17
C GLU A 117 9.60 -13.73 10.55
N ILE A 118 8.52 -14.48 10.33
CA ILE A 118 7.23 -13.95 9.86
C ILE A 118 6.65 -12.96 10.88
N CYS A 119 6.61 -13.34 12.16
CA CYS A 119 6.11 -12.50 13.24
C CYS A 119 6.95 -11.24 13.41
N ALA A 120 8.28 -11.33 13.30
CA ALA A 120 9.20 -10.20 13.40
C ALA A 120 9.04 -9.17 12.26
N ALA A 121 8.49 -9.59 11.11
CA ALA A 121 8.16 -8.72 9.98
C ALA A 121 6.76 -8.07 10.09
N SER A 122 6.01 -8.34 11.16
CA SER A 122 4.71 -7.72 11.39
C SER A 122 4.82 -6.19 11.52
N GLN A 123 3.69 -5.50 11.28
CA GLN A 123 3.49 -4.04 11.24
C GLN A 123 3.54 -3.43 9.84
N SER A 124 3.08 -2.18 9.73
CA SER A 124 3.15 -1.42 8.49
C SER A 124 4.44 -0.62 8.42
N VAL A 125 5.03 -0.55 7.22
CA VAL A 125 6.11 0.37 6.87
C VAL A 125 5.53 1.45 5.96
N TYR A 126 5.49 2.71 6.41
CA TYR A 126 4.99 3.84 5.61
C TYR A 126 6.11 4.58 4.86
N ALA A 127 6.94 3.80 4.17
CA ALA A 127 7.99 4.29 3.27
C ALA A 127 8.06 3.40 2.01
N PRO A 128 8.57 3.88 0.86
CA PRO A 128 8.80 3.04 -0.30
C PRO A 128 9.81 1.94 0.03
N VAL A 129 9.46 0.69 -0.26
CA VAL A 129 10.35 -0.47 -0.17
C VAL A 129 10.33 -1.19 -1.53
N PRO A 130 11.48 -1.44 -2.17
CA PRO A 130 11.53 -2.04 -3.50
C PRO A 130 11.39 -3.58 -3.42
N VAL A 131 10.25 -4.09 -2.96
CA VAL A 131 10.08 -5.53 -2.62
C VAL A 131 10.52 -6.47 -3.74
N ASN A 132 10.22 -6.16 -5.01
CA ASN A 132 10.53 -7.04 -6.14
C ASN A 132 12.04 -7.20 -6.43
N THR A 133 12.94 -6.46 -5.78
CA THR A 133 14.39 -6.74 -5.86
C THR A 133 14.75 -8.09 -5.26
N ILE A 134 13.90 -8.63 -4.37
CA ILE A 134 14.07 -9.96 -3.78
C ILE A 134 14.03 -11.08 -4.83
N LEU A 135 13.44 -10.84 -6.01
CA LEU A 135 13.31 -11.85 -7.07
C LEU A 135 14.67 -12.38 -7.55
N ALA A 136 15.74 -11.60 -7.42
CA ALA A 136 17.10 -12.06 -7.68
C ALA A 136 17.51 -13.20 -6.72
N GLN A 137 17.11 -13.13 -5.45
CA GLN A 137 17.37 -14.18 -4.45
C GLN A 137 16.41 -15.37 -4.59
N VAL A 138 15.17 -15.12 -5.06
CA VAL A 138 14.17 -16.17 -5.30
C VAL A 138 14.59 -17.11 -6.44
N ALA A 139 15.43 -16.65 -7.37
CA ALA A 139 15.95 -17.48 -8.46
C ALA A 139 16.61 -18.78 -7.95
N ASP A 140 17.31 -18.72 -6.81
CA ASP A 140 18.02 -19.86 -6.22
C ASP A 140 17.21 -20.59 -5.13
N PHE A 141 16.10 -20.01 -4.68
CA PHE A 141 15.25 -20.58 -3.64
C PHE A 141 14.59 -21.89 -4.09
N GLN A 142 14.63 -22.94 -3.27
CA GLN A 142 13.95 -24.22 -3.54
C GLN A 142 12.63 -24.25 -2.80
N GLY A 143 11.55 -24.60 -3.51
CA GLY A 143 10.20 -24.65 -2.95
C GLY A 143 9.32 -23.47 -3.35
N SER A 144 8.18 -23.41 -2.70
CA SER A 144 7.08 -22.49 -2.93
C SER A 144 7.10 -21.32 -1.94
N LEU A 145 6.71 -20.13 -2.40
CA LEU A 145 6.75 -18.92 -1.60
C LEU A 145 5.37 -18.26 -1.49
N ALA A 146 5.09 -17.72 -0.31
CA ALA A 146 4.13 -16.64 -0.17
C ALA A 146 4.81 -15.29 -0.43
N TYR A 147 4.03 -14.30 -0.84
CA TYR A 147 4.48 -12.93 -1.07
C TYR A 147 3.51 -11.94 -0.45
N VAL A 148 4.02 -11.02 0.36
CA VAL A 148 3.26 -9.87 0.86
C VAL A 148 3.73 -8.60 0.17
N GLY A 149 2.83 -7.95 -0.58
CA GLY A 149 3.18 -6.69 -1.24
C GLY A 149 2.02 -5.73 -1.40
N LEU A 150 2.36 -4.50 -1.76
CA LEU A 150 1.43 -3.41 -2.04
C LEU A 150 0.88 -3.54 -3.48
N PRO A 151 -0.26 -2.90 -3.81
CA PRO A 151 -0.92 -3.09 -5.11
C PRO A 151 -0.01 -2.95 -6.33
N ASP A 152 0.80 -1.90 -6.39
CA ASP A 152 1.71 -1.66 -7.53
C ASP A 152 2.81 -2.75 -7.64
N GLN A 153 3.25 -3.30 -6.50
CA GLN A 153 4.27 -4.36 -6.43
C GLN A 153 3.66 -5.71 -6.83
N VAL A 154 2.45 -5.99 -6.37
CA VAL A 154 1.66 -7.18 -6.74
C VAL A 154 1.31 -7.16 -8.22
N ALA A 155 0.86 -6.02 -8.76
CA ALA A 155 0.57 -5.90 -10.19
C ALA A 155 1.82 -6.19 -11.04
N SER A 156 2.97 -5.66 -10.63
CA SER A 156 4.26 -5.95 -11.27
C SER A 156 4.62 -7.44 -11.18
N LEU A 157 4.46 -8.06 -10.02
CA LEU A 157 4.66 -9.50 -9.82
C LEU A 157 3.75 -10.34 -10.74
N ARG A 158 2.44 -10.06 -10.76
CA ARG A 158 1.48 -10.77 -11.61
C ARG A 158 1.82 -10.61 -13.09
N ARG A 159 2.32 -9.44 -13.52
CA ARG A 159 2.81 -9.26 -14.89
C ARG A 159 4.04 -10.10 -15.18
N LEU A 160 4.99 -10.20 -14.25
CA LEU A 160 6.14 -11.09 -14.40
C LEU A 160 5.74 -12.56 -14.45
N GLN A 161 4.71 -12.98 -13.69
CA GLN A 161 4.15 -14.32 -13.77
C GLN A 161 3.52 -14.60 -15.14
N GLN A 162 2.74 -13.66 -15.69
CA GLN A 162 2.20 -13.77 -17.06
C GLN A 162 3.30 -13.90 -18.13
N LEU A 163 4.43 -13.23 -17.93
CA LEU A 163 5.60 -13.31 -18.82
C LEU A 163 6.44 -14.57 -18.61
N GLY A 164 6.04 -15.47 -17.70
CA GLY A 164 6.76 -16.73 -17.44
C GLY A 164 8.05 -16.56 -16.64
N HIS A 165 8.24 -15.45 -15.90
CA HIS A 165 9.47 -15.21 -15.17
C HIS A 165 9.71 -16.29 -14.09
N PRO A 166 10.83 -17.04 -14.13
CA PRO A 166 11.01 -18.26 -13.33
C PRO A 166 10.94 -18.00 -11.83
N ALA A 167 11.58 -16.93 -11.34
CA ALA A 167 11.52 -16.57 -9.92
C ALA A 167 10.12 -16.11 -9.48
N ALA A 168 9.37 -15.43 -10.35
CA ALA A 168 8.02 -14.95 -10.03
C ALA A 168 7.03 -16.13 -9.94
N ASN A 169 7.24 -17.17 -10.73
CA ASN A 169 6.40 -18.37 -10.75
C ASN A 169 6.60 -19.30 -9.55
N LYS A 170 7.66 -19.11 -8.74
CA LYS A 170 7.80 -19.80 -7.44
C LYS A 170 6.85 -19.25 -6.37
N ILE A 171 6.29 -18.07 -6.60
CA ILE A 171 5.36 -17.43 -5.67
C ILE A 171 3.96 -17.94 -5.95
N THR A 172 3.48 -18.84 -5.10
CA THR A 172 2.20 -19.53 -5.24
C THR A 172 1.08 -18.85 -4.44
N TRP A 173 1.43 -18.05 -3.43
CA TRP A 173 0.50 -17.29 -2.61
C TRP A 173 0.84 -15.81 -2.61
N VAL A 174 -0.13 -14.95 -2.89
CA VAL A 174 0.04 -13.51 -2.86
C VAL A 174 -0.97 -12.89 -1.90
N LEU A 175 -0.47 -12.31 -0.83
CA LEU A 175 -1.25 -11.61 0.18
C LEU A 175 -0.90 -10.13 0.15
N GLY A 176 -1.76 -9.27 0.68
CA GLY A 176 -1.38 -7.88 0.80
C GLY A 176 -2.36 -6.98 1.52
N PRO A 177 -1.88 -5.85 2.06
CA PRO A 177 -2.76 -4.89 2.70
C PRO A 177 -3.48 -4.01 1.68
N TYR A 178 -4.59 -3.39 2.10
CA TYR A 178 -5.13 -2.21 1.44
C TYR A 178 -4.16 -1.04 1.57
N VAL A 179 -4.10 -0.18 0.55
CA VAL A 179 -3.13 0.93 0.52
C VAL A 179 -3.78 2.23 0.05
N GLY A 180 -3.94 3.16 0.99
CA GLY A 180 -4.34 4.53 0.69
C GLY A 180 -3.17 5.36 0.18
N THR A 181 -2.20 5.62 1.06
CA THR A 181 -1.06 6.50 0.79
C THR A 181 0.20 5.98 1.46
N SER A 182 1.35 6.21 0.83
CA SER A 182 2.69 6.06 1.39
C SER A 182 3.45 7.38 1.26
N THR A 183 4.39 7.62 2.17
CA THR A 183 5.20 8.84 2.27
C THR A 183 6.67 8.55 2.05
N TYR A 184 7.44 9.49 1.53
CA TYR A 184 8.91 9.35 1.48
C TYR A 184 9.53 9.39 2.89
N THR A 185 10.73 8.82 3.03
CA THR A 185 11.51 8.79 4.28
C THR A 185 11.73 10.20 4.87
N ALA A 186 11.77 11.23 4.02
CA ALA A 186 11.83 12.64 4.43
C ALA A 186 10.68 13.06 5.38
N ALA A 187 9.56 12.33 5.42
CA ALA A 187 8.51 12.52 6.42
C ALA A 187 9.00 12.23 7.84
N ILE A 188 9.77 11.15 8.01
CA ILE A 188 10.37 10.80 9.30
C ILE A 188 11.45 11.80 9.69
N GLU A 189 12.27 12.25 8.74
CA GLU A 189 13.24 13.32 8.99
C GLU A 189 12.58 14.62 9.47
N SER A 190 11.50 15.02 8.81
CA SER A 190 10.73 16.22 9.19
C SER A 190 10.13 16.06 10.58
N TYR A 191 9.59 14.89 10.89
CA TYR A 191 9.08 14.58 12.23
C TYR A 191 10.18 14.64 13.30
N LEU A 192 11.37 14.10 13.03
CA LEU A 192 12.53 14.21 13.92
C LEU A 192 12.91 15.68 14.16
N ARG A 193 13.07 16.47 13.08
CA ARG A 193 13.46 17.88 13.16
C ARG A 193 12.45 18.73 13.93
N SER A 194 11.15 18.47 13.72
CA SER A 194 10.05 19.10 14.48
C SER A 194 10.10 18.78 15.98
N ASN A 195 10.86 17.75 16.37
CA ASN A 195 11.10 17.35 17.75
C ASN A 195 12.55 17.63 18.19
N GLY A 196 13.32 18.43 17.44
CA GLY A 196 14.68 18.81 17.81
C GLY A 196 15.74 17.71 17.61
N VAL A 197 15.44 16.66 16.82
CA VAL A 197 16.41 15.63 16.43
C VAL A 197 16.83 15.87 14.98
N GLN A 198 18.14 16.02 14.71
CA GLN A 198 18.62 16.52 13.42
C GLN A 198 18.94 15.43 12.39
N SER A 199 19.18 14.19 12.83
CA SER A 199 19.64 13.10 11.97
C SER A 199 18.81 11.83 12.14
N LEU A 200 18.60 11.10 11.06
CA LEU A 200 18.03 9.75 11.10
C LEU A 200 18.94 8.77 11.84
N GLU A 201 20.26 9.02 11.82
CA GLU A 201 21.27 8.20 12.52
C GLU A 201 21.07 8.19 14.05
N GLU A 202 20.27 9.12 14.59
CA GLU A 202 19.90 9.12 16.01
C GLU A 202 18.84 8.05 16.35
N ILE A 203 18.16 7.47 15.35
CA ILE A 203 17.10 6.48 15.56
C ILE A 203 17.72 5.14 15.94
N ALA A 204 17.41 4.67 17.15
CA ALA A 204 17.66 3.29 17.58
C ALA A 204 16.53 2.34 17.15
N ARG A 205 15.27 2.81 17.14
CA ARG A 205 14.10 2.01 16.74
C ARG A 205 13.00 2.90 16.18
N LEU A 206 12.41 2.48 15.06
CA LEU A 206 11.22 3.11 14.46
C LEU A 206 10.09 2.09 14.35
N ARG A 207 8.89 2.48 14.79
CA ARG A 207 7.65 1.70 14.63
C ARG A 207 6.51 2.63 14.24
N TYR A 208 5.78 2.30 13.17
CA TYR A 208 4.73 3.18 12.66
C TYR A 208 3.34 2.95 13.29
N ARG A 209 3.14 1.80 13.92
CA ARG A 209 1.87 1.31 14.50
C ARG A 209 2.10 0.71 15.89
N GLU A 210 2.95 1.34 16.70
CA GLU A 210 3.30 0.85 18.03
C GLU A 210 2.12 0.90 19.00
N GLY A 211 1.96 -0.15 19.80
CA GLY A 211 0.88 -0.30 20.79
C GLY A 211 -0.50 -0.63 20.18
N GLU A 212 -1.53 -0.52 21.02
CA GLU A 212 -2.91 -0.87 20.65
C GLU A 212 -3.42 -0.06 19.45
N TRP A 213 -4.18 -0.73 18.59
CA TRP A 213 -4.76 -0.13 17.39
C TRP A 213 -5.57 1.14 17.73
N PRO A 214 -5.47 2.23 16.94
CA PRO A 214 -4.74 2.37 15.67
C PRO A 214 -3.22 2.57 15.76
N GLY A 215 -2.66 2.54 16.97
CA GLY A 215 -1.24 2.64 17.25
C GLY A 215 -0.66 4.06 17.14
N TYR A 216 0.65 4.12 17.39
CA TYR A 216 1.43 5.34 17.39
C TYR A 216 2.60 5.21 16.40
N LEU A 217 2.97 6.32 15.77
CA LEU A 217 4.34 6.49 15.34
C LEU A 217 5.20 6.63 16.60
N GLN A 218 6.14 5.72 16.80
CA GLN A 218 7.10 5.75 17.89
C GLN A 218 8.51 5.65 17.35
N ILE A 219 9.36 6.58 17.80
CA ILE A 219 10.79 6.61 17.51
C ILE A 219 11.53 6.64 18.84
N THR A 220 12.39 5.66 19.06
CA THR A 220 13.34 5.65 20.17
C THR A 220 14.70 6.04 19.64
N THR A 221 15.33 7.06 20.24
CA THR A 221 16.69 7.48 19.87
C THR A 221 17.77 6.68 20.60
N HIS A 222 19.01 6.73 20.14
CA HIS A 222 20.16 6.14 20.83
C HIS A 222 20.39 6.73 22.24
N SER A 223 19.99 7.99 22.45
CA SER A 223 19.98 8.63 23.78
C SER A 223 18.85 8.16 24.71
N GLY A 224 17.97 7.26 24.24
CA GLY A 224 16.83 6.74 25.01
C GLY A 224 15.58 7.63 24.97
N ARG A 225 15.61 8.78 24.26
CA ARG A 225 14.45 9.64 24.09
C ARG A 225 13.39 8.95 23.24
N VAL A 226 12.13 8.99 23.68
CA VAL A 226 10.98 8.44 22.95
C VAL A 226 10.14 9.57 22.38
N LEU A 227 10.08 9.65 21.04
CA LEU A 227 9.15 10.51 20.31
C LEU A 227 7.92 9.70 19.95
N ARG A 228 6.74 10.22 20.23
CA ARG A 228 5.48 9.50 20.02
C ARG A 228 4.39 10.42 19.47
N ALA A 229 3.67 9.94 18.47
CA ALA A 229 2.50 10.63 17.90
C ALA A 229 1.41 9.64 17.51
N GLU A 230 0.15 9.95 17.82
CA GLU A 230 -0.99 9.12 17.40
C GLU A 230 -1.06 8.98 15.88
N LYS A 231 -1.57 7.84 15.39
CA LYS A 231 -1.82 7.57 13.94
C LYS A 231 -2.32 8.78 13.19
N PHE A 232 -3.41 9.37 13.67
CA PHE A 232 -4.07 10.44 12.96
C PHE A 232 -3.37 11.78 13.09
N TYR A 233 -2.47 11.93 14.06
CA TYR A 233 -1.74 13.17 14.25
C TYR A 233 -0.59 13.23 13.27
N TYR A 234 0.27 12.22 13.19
CA TYR A 234 1.40 12.24 12.25
C TYR A 234 0.97 12.16 10.76
N ASN A 235 -0.30 11.83 10.48
CA ASN A 235 -0.86 11.92 9.13
C ASN A 235 -0.82 13.35 8.53
N TYR A 236 -0.53 14.39 9.33
CA TYR A 236 -0.24 15.73 8.79
C TYR A 236 0.91 15.72 7.79
N LEU A 237 1.82 14.75 7.88
CA LEU A 237 2.98 14.61 6.98
C LEU A 237 2.57 14.19 5.56
N ILE A 238 1.40 13.58 5.38
CA ILE A 238 0.93 13.08 4.08
C ILE A 238 0.96 14.18 3.01
N PRO A 239 0.30 15.34 3.18
CA PRO A 239 0.30 16.36 2.13
C PRO A 239 1.69 16.91 1.76
N PHE A 240 2.68 16.79 2.66
CA PHE A 240 4.03 17.27 2.43
C PHE A 240 4.90 16.23 1.73
N TYR A 241 4.73 14.94 2.04
CA TYR A 241 5.68 13.88 1.67
C TYR A 241 5.03 12.70 0.93
N ILE A 242 3.76 12.82 0.51
CA ILE A 242 3.07 11.78 -0.26
C ILE A 242 3.86 11.39 -1.51
N THR A 243 3.95 10.08 -1.74
CA THR A 243 4.65 9.51 -2.89
C THR A 243 3.89 9.76 -4.19
N ARG A 244 4.61 9.96 -5.30
CA ARG A 244 3.98 10.11 -6.63
C ARG A 244 3.17 8.87 -7.01
N SER A 245 3.63 7.67 -6.68
CA SER A 245 2.88 6.42 -6.89
C SER A 245 1.55 6.42 -6.13
N SER A 246 1.51 6.90 -4.89
CA SER A 246 0.25 7.01 -4.14
C SER A 246 -0.76 7.93 -4.82
N LEU A 247 -0.28 8.97 -5.51
CA LEU A 247 -1.13 9.90 -6.25
C LEU A 247 -1.65 9.32 -7.57
N LEU A 248 -0.95 8.37 -8.19
CA LEU A 248 -1.27 7.89 -9.54
C LEU A 248 -1.76 6.44 -9.58
N SER A 249 -1.58 5.67 -8.50
CA SER A 249 -2.09 4.31 -8.38
C SER A 249 -3.61 4.32 -8.25
N VAL A 250 -4.26 3.36 -8.92
CA VAL A 250 -5.73 3.25 -9.02
C VAL A 250 -6.29 2.12 -8.15
N ASP A 251 -5.43 1.25 -7.63
CA ASP A 251 -5.82 0.13 -6.78
C ASP A 251 -5.66 0.51 -5.30
N PHE A 252 -6.76 0.40 -4.57
CA PHE A 252 -6.81 0.58 -3.13
C PHE A 252 -6.83 -0.76 -2.37
N THR A 253 -7.54 -1.75 -2.92
CA THR A 253 -7.91 -2.98 -2.20
C THR A 253 -6.97 -4.15 -2.47
N ASN A 254 -5.90 -3.91 -3.25
CA ASN A 254 -4.92 -4.92 -3.65
C ASN A 254 -5.58 -6.05 -4.45
N GLU A 255 -6.20 -5.64 -5.56
CA GLU A 255 -7.18 -6.38 -6.36
C GLU A 255 -6.64 -7.66 -6.99
N LEU A 256 -5.32 -7.78 -7.07
CA LEU A 256 -4.60 -8.86 -7.75
C LEU A 256 -3.93 -9.86 -6.78
N THR A 257 -4.25 -9.78 -5.49
CA THR A 257 -3.84 -10.76 -4.47
C THR A 257 -4.76 -11.99 -4.47
N ASP A 258 -4.38 -13.02 -3.73
CA ASP A 258 -5.26 -14.13 -3.34
C ASP A 258 -6.06 -13.76 -2.08
N ILE A 259 -5.40 -13.09 -1.12
CA ILE A 259 -6.02 -12.54 0.10
C ILE A 259 -5.61 -11.08 0.29
N SER A 260 -6.61 -10.20 0.44
CA SER A 260 -6.38 -8.79 0.79
C SER A 260 -6.89 -8.47 2.19
N VAL A 261 -6.20 -7.58 2.90
CA VAL A 261 -6.59 -7.19 4.26
C VAL A 261 -6.52 -5.66 4.45
N GLY A 262 -7.60 -5.04 4.93
CA GLY A 262 -7.66 -3.62 5.25
C GLY A 262 -8.03 -3.36 6.70
N ASP A 263 -7.72 -2.19 7.25
CA ASP A 263 -8.24 -1.74 8.56
C ASP A 263 -9.78 -1.66 8.53
N ALA A 264 -10.51 -2.23 9.49
CA ALA A 264 -11.97 -2.11 9.57
C ALA A 264 -12.43 -0.76 10.17
N TRP A 265 -12.39 0.30 9.37
CA TRP A 265 -12.78 1.64 9.79
C TRP A 265 -14.30 1.80 9.98
N HIS A 266 -14.78 1.47 11.18
CA HIS A 266 -16.16 1.69 11.61
C HIS A 266 -16.20 2.09 13.10
N PRO A 267 -17.10 3.02 13.52
CA PRO A 267 -17.19 3.46 14.92
C PRO A 267 -17.28 2.32 15.94
N ARG A 268 -17.97 1.23 15.59
CA ARG A 268 -18.12 0.03 16.44
C ARG A 268 -16.80 -0.68 16.76
N PHE A 269 -15.86 -0.68 15.82
CA PHE A 269 -14.53 -1.28 16.00
C PHE A 269 -13.56 -0.26 16.58
N GLU A 270 -13.72 1.01 16.22
CA GLU A 270 -12.94 2.12 16.76
C GLU A 270 -13.08 2.25 18.29
N ALA A 271 -14.29 2.07 18.82
CA ALA A 271 -14.56 2.12 20.25
C ALA A 271 -13.85 1.01 21.04
N GLN A 272 -13.64 -0.16 20.43
CA GLN A 272 -13.02 -1.31 21.09
C GLN A 272 -11.50 -1.20 21.17
N ARG A 273 -10.89 -0.38 20.31
CA ARG A 273 -9.42 -0.20 20.21
C ARG A 273 -8.62 -1.50 20.05
N ALA A 274 -9.28 -2.58 19.63
CA ALA A 274 -8.64 -3.81 19.19
C ALA A 274 -8.50 -3.78 17.67
N GLY A 275 -7.44 -4.39 17.13
CA GLY A 275 -7.28 -4.50 15.68
C GLY A 275 -8.40 -5.35 15.07
N PHE A 276 -9.13 -4.79 14.10
CA PHE A 276 -10.11 -5.49 13.26
C PHE A 276 -9.82 -5.18 11.80
N SER A 277 -9.99 -6.17 10.94
CA SER A 277 -9.67 -6.03 9.53
C SER A 277 -10.81 -6.43 8.62
N VAL A 278 -10.97 -5.71 7.51
CA VAL A 278 -11.70 -6.20 6.34
C VAL A 278 -10.82 -7.26 5.69
N VAL A 279 -11.32 -8.47 5.51
CA VAL A 279 -10.61 -9.60 4.88
C VAL A 279 -11.32 -9.98 3.60
N VAL A 280 -10.57 -10.10 2.51
CA VAL A 280 -11.08 -10.43 1.17
C VAL A 280 -10.41 -11.70 0.68
N ALA A 281 -11.20 -12.75 0.44
CA ALA A 281 -10.76 -13.90 -0.34
C ALA A 281 -11.05 -13.66 -1.82
N ARG A 282 -10.05 -13.84 -2.69
CA ARG A 282 -10.18 -13.61 -4.14
C ARG A 282 -10.17 -14.89 -4.96
N SER A 283 -9.56 -15.96 -4.45
CA SER A 283 -9.54 -17.28 -5.06
C SER A 283 -10.28 -18.32 -4.19
N GLN A 284 -10.70 -19.42 -4.80
CA GLN A 284 -11.34 -20.53 -4.07
C GLN A 284 -10.39 -21.11 -3.02
N GLN A 285 -9.09 -21.19 -3.34
CA GLN A 285 -8.06 -21.64 -2.42
C GLN A 285 -7.93 -20.71 -1.20
N ALA A 286 -7.94 -19.39 -1.43
CA ALA A 286 -7.92 -18.41 -0.35
C ALA A 286 -9.15 -18.49 0.57
N GLU A 287 -10.34 -18.67 -0.01
CA GLU A 287 -11.57 -18.87 0.74
C GLU A 287 -11.50 -20.14 1.61
N ALA A 288 -11.03 -21.25 1.05
CA ALA A 288 -10.89 -22.51 1.76
C ALA A 288 -9.88 -22.42 2.92
N VAL A 289 -8.72 -21.78 2.71
CA VAL A 289 -7.72 -21.57 3.76
C VAL A 289 -8.27 -20.73 4.90
N LEU A 290 -8.94 -19.60 4.61
CA LEU A 290 -9.53 -18.76 5.64
C LEU A 290 -10.65 -19.45 6.41
N ALA A 291 -11.47 -20.26 5.72
CA ALA A 291 -12.51 -21.06 6.35
C ALA A 291 -11.92 -22.13 7.28
N ASP A 292 -10.85 -22.81 6.86
CA ASP A 292 -10.18 -23.80 7.70
C ASP A 292 -9.49 -23.15 8.91
N MET A 293 -8.81 -22.02 8.73
CA MET A 293 -8.25 -21.23 9.84
C MET A 293 -9.33 -20.82 10.85
N GLN A 294 -10.52 -20.44 10.38
CA GLN A 294 -11.65 -20.12 11.26
C GLN A 294 -12.17 -21.36 11.99
N HIS A 295 -12.29 -22.49 11.29
CA HIS A 295 -12.71 -23.78 11.88
C HIS A 295 -11.75 -24.25 12.97
N GLN A 296 -10.43 -24.07 12.76
CA GLN A 296 -9.39 -24.35 13.76
C GLN A 296 -9.31 -23.30 14.88
N GLY A 297 -10.14 -22.24 14.84
CA GLY A 297 -10.16 -21.20 15.85
C GLY A 297 -8.95 -20.25 15.81
N LEU A 298 -8.17 -20.24 14.72
CA LEU A 298 -7.00 -19.35 14.55
C LEU A 298 -7.38 -17.91 14.21
N VAL A 299 -8.55 -17.72 13.61
CA VAL A 299 -9.13 -16.41 13.27
C VAL A 299 -10.61 -16.37 13.61
N ASP A 300 -11.11 -15.19 13.96
CA ASP A 300 -12.54 -14.87 13.96
C ASP A 300 -12.85 -14.13 12.67
N LEU A 301 -13.79 -14.62 11.86
CA LEU A 301 -14.25 -13.95 10.64
C LEU A 301 -15.78 -13.91 10.63
N GLN A 302 -16.32 -12.70 10.54
CA GLN A 302 -17.75 -12.44 10.43
C GLN A 302 -18.07 -11.93 9.03
N PRO A 303 -18.94 -12.61 8.26
CA PRO A 303 -19.31 -12.15 6.91
C PRO A 303 -19.77 -10.69 6.91
N VAL A 304 -19.37 -9.94 5.89
CA VAL A 304 -19.76 -8.54 5.75
C VAL A 304 -20.25 -8.24 4.34
N GLU A 305 -21.32 -7.46 4.27
CA GLU A 305 -21.87 -7.01 2.99
C GLU A 305 -20.90 -6.09 2.27
N LEU A 306 -20.84 -6.21 0.93
CA LEU A 306 -20.00 -5.36 0.08
C LEU A 306 -20.24 -3.87 0.37
N SER A 307 -21.50 -3.47 0.48
CA SER A 307 -21.86 -2.06 0.68
C SER A 307 -21.30 -1.50 1.99
N GLU A 308 -21.23 -2.33 3.04
CA GLU A 308 -20.69 -2.00 4.34
C GLU A 308 -19.16 -1.94 4.31
N ALA A 309 -18.50 -2.95 3.73
CA ALA A 309 -17.05 -2.96 3.56
C ALA A 309 -16.56 -1.72 2.78
N LEU A 310 -17.22 -1.37 1.67
CA LEU A 310 -16.89 -0.16 0.90
C LEU A 310 -17.13 1.13 1.68
N ALA A 311 -18.15 1.18 2.56
CA ALA A 311 -18.48 2.37 3.34
C ALA A 311 -17.36 2.76 4.31
N MET A 312 -16.60 1.78 4.80
CA MET A 312 -15.43 2.00 5.67
C MET A 312 -14.34 2.78 4.92
N HIS A 313 -14.25 2.68 3.59
CA HIS A 313 -13.12 3.19 2.81
C HIS A 313 -13.48 4.14 1.67
N GLY A 314 -14.74 4.59 1.57
CA GLY A 314 -15.21 5.39 0.44
C GLY A 314 -14.34 6.61 0.07
N HIS A 315 -13.67 7.24 1.04
CA HIS A 315 -12.75 8.36 0.77
C HIS A 315 -11.46 7.95 0.04
N MET A 316 -10.87 6.80 0.36
CA MET A 316 -9.67 6.29 -0.32
C MET A 316 -10.03 5.60 -1.63
N LEU A 317 -11.18 4.92 -1.67
CA LEU A 317 -11.73 4.40 -2.93
C LEU A 317 -11.95 5.53 -3.93
N ASP A 318 -12.58 6.64 -3.52
CA ASP A 318 -12.69 7.84 -4.36
C ASP A 318 -11.33 8.40 -4.81
N PHE A 319 -10.38 8.51 -3.87
CA PHE A 319 -9.05 9.04 -4.15
C PHE A 319 -8.32 8.23 -5.23
N LYS A 320 -8.44 6.90 -5.18
CA LYS A 320 -7.79 5.96 -6.11
C LYS A 320 -8.57 5.78 -7.41
N LYS A 321 -9.89 5.57 -7.32
CA LYS A 321 -10.73 5.19 -8.46
C LYS A 321 -11.32 6.37 -9.24
N ARG A 322 -11.24 7.60 -8.73
CA ARG A 322 -11.57 8.83 -9.47
C ARG A 322 -10.42 9.83 -9.47
N GLY A 323 -9.91 10.16 -8.28
CA GLY A 323 -8.88 11.19 -8.13
C GLY A 323 -7.60 10.89 -8.93
N ALA A 324 -7.15 9.62 -8.95
CA ALA A 324 -5.95 9.24 -9.71
C ALA A 324 -6.16 9.47 -11.22
N PHE A 325 -7.32 9.11 -11.77
CA PHE A 325 -7.63 9.32 -13.18
C PHE A 325 -7.68 10.81 -13.57
N ILE A 326 -8.25 11.67 -12.71
CA ILE A 326 -8.23 13.12 -12.93
C ILE A 326 -6.78 13.62 -13.02
N ARG A 327 -5.94 13.24 -12.05
CA ARG A 327 -4.53 13.67 -12.01
C ARG A 327 -3.72 13.13 -13.18
N MET A 328 -3.95 11.89 -13.60
CA MET A 328 -3.32 11.32 -14.80
C MET A 328 -3.75 12.06 -16.07
N ALA A 329 -5.04 12.41 -16.20
CA ALA A 329 -5.52 13.19 -17.33
C ALA A 329 -4.88 14.58 -17.38
N TRP A 330 -4.74 15.26 -16.24
CA TRP A 330 -4.04 16.55 -16.16
C TRP A 330 -2.56 16.45 -16.52
N LEU A 331 -1.87 15.39 -16.06
CA LEU A 331 -0.48 15.14 -16.46
C LEU A 331 -0.35 14.95 -17.97
N LYS A 332 -1.21 14.13 -18.58
CA LYS A 332 -1.22 13.90 -20.03
C LYS A 332 -1.51 15.20 -20.80
N ALA A 333 -2.49 15.99 -20.36
CA ALA A 333 -2.82 17.29 -20.96
C ALA A 333 -1.66 18.30 -20.86
N ALA A 334 -0.82 18.19 -19.83
CA ALA A 334 0.40 18.98 -19.67
C ALA A 334 1.62 18.40 -20.41
N GLY A 335 1.45 17.36 -21.23
CA GLY A 335 2.54 16.72 -21.99
C GLY A 335 3.45 15.80 -21.18
N HIS A 336 3.06 15.45 -19.94
CA HIS A 336 3.82 14.52 -19.10
C HIS A 336 3.35 13.07 -19.26
N ALA A 337 4.29 12.13 -19.15
CA ALA A 337 3.97 10.71 -19.06
C ALA A 337 3.18 10.40 -17.78
N ALA A 338 2.11 9.61 -17.93
CA ALA A 338 1.29 9.12 -16.85
C ALA A 338 1.00 7.62 -17.04
N PRO A 339 0.80 6.86 -15.95
CA PRO A 339 0.46 5.45 -16.04
C PRO A 339 -0.78 5.18 -16.90
N ASP A 340 -0.76 4.07 -17.62
CA ASP A 340 -1.92 3.52 -18.33
C ASP A 340 -2.32 2.17 -17.72
N TYR A 341 -3.50 2.13 -17.12
CA TYR A 341 -4.03 0.92 -16.47
C TYR A 341 -4.98 0.10 -17.35
N GLY A 342 -5.26 0.52 -18.58
CA GLY A 342 -6.16 -0.18 -19.52
C GLY A 342 -7.65 -0.01 -19.25
N TYR A 343 -8.03 0.91 -18.37
CA TYR A 343 -9.43 1.22 -18.09
C TYR A 343 -9.54 2.62 -17.47
N HIS A 344 -10.72 3.22 -17.53
CA HIS A 344 -11.00 4.51 -16.91
C HIS A 344 -12.47 4.61 -16.44
N PRO A 345 -12.80 5.51 -15.49
CA PRO A 345 -14.18 5.77 -15.11
C PRO A 345 -14.97 6.36 -16.29
N ALA A 346 -16.15 5.81 -16.58
CA ALA A 346 -16.99 6.26 -17.70
C ALA A 346 -17.39 7.74 -17.57
N HIS A 347 -17.65 8.19 -16.35
CA HIS A 347 -17.98 9.58 -16.08
C HIS A 347 -17.53 9.98 -14.67
N ILE A 348 -16.85 11.13 -14.58
CA ILE A 348 -16.48 11.78 -13.32
C ILE A 348 -17.22 13.12 -13.23
N PRO A 349 -18.08 13.34 -12.22
CA PRO A 349 -18.82 14.59 -12.09
C PRO A 349 -17.90 15.81 -11.96
N TRP A 350 -18.25 16.94 -12.57
CA TRP A 350 -17.48 18.19 -12.47
C TRP A 350 -17.23 18.66 -11.03
N SER A 351 -18.21 18.49 -10.14
CA SER A 351 -18.05 18.78 -8.71
C SER A 351 -16.88 18.01 -8.07
N ARG A 352 -16.57 16.81 -8.58
CA ARG A 352 -15.43 16.02 -8.12
C ARG A 352 -14.10 16.55 -8.65
N HIS A 353 -14.07 17.12 -9.86
CA HIS A 353 -12.89 17.83 -10.37
C HIS A 353 -12.54 19.04 -9.49
N LEU A 354 -13.53 19.82 -9.06
CA LEU A 354 -13.32 20.95 -8.13
C LEU A 354 -12.66 20.50 -6.81
N VAL A 355 -13.13 19.38 -6.25
CA VAL A 355 -12.50 18.79 -5.06
C VAL A 355 -11.06 18.33 -5.34
N GLU A 356 -10.78 17.82 -6.54
CA GLU A 356 -9.42 17.41 -6.93
C GLU A 356 -8.48 18.61 -7.06
N ILE A 357 -8.98 19.75 -7.54
CA ILE A 357 -8.20 21.00 -7.63
C ILE A 357 -7.72 21.37 -6.23
N VAL A 358 -8.63 21.42 -5.24
CA VAL A 358 -8.27 21.75 -3.85
C VAL A 358 -7.24 20.75 -3.29
N ILE A 359 -7.47 19.45 -3.46
CA ILE A 359 -6.55 18.41 -2.97
C ILE A 359 -5.17 18.53 -3.64
N SER A 360 -5.13 18.70 -4.95
CA SER A 360 -3.88 18.80 -5.72
C SER A 360 -3.13 20.09 -5.42
N SER A 361 -3.82 21.21 -5.23
CA SER A 361 -3.21 22.47 -4.77
C SER A 361 -2.58 22.33 -3.39
N ILE A 362 -3.24 21.63 -2.45
CA ILE A 362 -2.65 21.34 -1.13
C ILE A 362 -1.35 20.55 -1.30
N PHE A 363 -1.35 19.48 -2.09
CA PHE A 363 -0.14 18.69 -2.32
C PHE A 363 0.97 19.47 -3.03
N ALA A 364 0.63 20.30 -4.01
CA ALA A 364 1.59 21.13 -4.72
C ALA A 364 2.26 22.15 -3.77
N VAL A 365 1.46 22.84 -2.94
CA VAL A 365 1.96 23.84 -1.99
C VAL A 365 2.74 23.18 -0.85
N CYS A 366 2.16 22.17 -0.19
CA CYS A 366 2.81 21.46 0.93
C CYS A 366 4.05 20.68 0.49
N GLY A 367 4.12 20.26 -0.77
CA GLY A 367 5.28 19.59 -1.33
C GLY A 367 6.51 20.48 -1.49
N THR A 368 6.36 21.82 -1.47
CA THR A 368 7.49 22.74 -1.66
C THR A 368 8.48 22.69 -0.50
N TYR A 369 9.77 22.93 -0.80
CA TYR A 369 10.83 22.97 0.20
C TYR A 369 10.53 23.98 1.31
N THR A 370 10.11 25.19 0.95
CA THR A 370 9.82 26.26 1.91
C THR A 370 8.72 25.87 2.88
N VAL A 371 7.60 25.34 2.39
CA VAL A 371 6.47 24.95 3.25
C VAL A 371 6.82 23.77 4.15
N ARG A 372 7.61 22.81 3.67
CA ARG A 372 8.20 21.72 4.48
C ARG A 372 9.09 22.24 5.61
N ARG A 373 9.90 23.28 5.38
CA ARG A 373 10.75 23.88 6.42
C ARG A 373 9.95 24.69 7.43
N LEU A 374 8.90 25.39 6.99
CA LEU A 374 8.05 26.16 7.88
C LEU A 374 7.22 25.27 8.82
N VAL A 375 6.71 24.13 8.34
CA VAL A 375 5.91 23.23 9.18
C VAL A 375 6.73 22.62 10.33
N GLU A 376 8.04 22.46 10.14
CA GLU A 376 8.96 21.96 11.18
C GLU A 376 9.12 22.91 12.37
N LEU A 377 8.75 24.19 12.21
CA LEU A 377 8.78 25.19 13.29
C LEU A 377 7.53 25.13 14.18
N VAL A 378 6.48 24.42 13.75
CA VAL A 378 5.22 24.34 14.49
C VAL A 378 5.22 23.09 15.38
N PRO A 379 5.08 23.23 16.71
CA PRO A 379 5.04 22.08 17.62
C PRO A 379 3.94 21.09 17.24
N ILE A 380 4.24 19.79 17.30
CA ILE A 380 3.26 18.75 16.94
C ILE A 380 2.02 18.75 17.84
N GLY A 381 2.17 19.17 19.10
CA GLY A 381 1.04 19.34 20.03
C GLY A 381 0.00 20.34 19.53
N ILE A 382 0.37 21.25 18.63
CA ILE A 382 -0.55 22.20 17.98
C ILE A 382 -0.97 21.65 16.62
N LEU A 383 0.00 21.21 15.82
CA LEU A 383 -0.23 20.81 14.43
C LEU A 383 -1.09 19.54 14.31
N GLY A 384 -0.85 18.54 15.16
CA GLY A 384 -1.60 17.27 15.16
C GLY A 384 -3.10 17.47 15.40
N PRO A 385 -3.51 18.12 16.50
CA PRO A 385 -4.92 18.41 16.77
C PRO A 385 -5.57 19.33 15.72
N ALA A 386 -4.85 20.37 15.26
CA ALA A 386 -5.33 21.27 14.21
C ALA A 386 -5.58 20.51 12.89
N PHE A 387 -4.61 19.70 12.46
CA PHE A 387 -4.74 18.86 11.28
C PHE A 387 -5.88 17.86 11.41
N ASN A 388 -6.01 17.17 12.54
CA ASN A 388 -7.08 16.20 12.74
C ASN A 388 -8.46 16.87 12.71
N THR A 389 -8.59 18.08 13.27
CA THR A 389 -9.82 18.88 13.24
C THR A 389 -10.16 19.32 11.82
N LEU A 390 -9.19 19.87 11.10
CA LEU A 390 -9.35 20.27 9.70
C LEU A 390 -9.71 19.07 8.82
N ARG A 391 -9.02 17.93 9.00
CA ARG A 391 -9.28 16.67 8.31
C ARG A 391 -10.72 16.20 8.54
N LYS A 392 -11.21 16.22 9.79
CA LYS A 392 -12.59 15.83 10.10
C LYS A 392 -13.60 16.76 9.42
N ARG A 393 -13.44 18.08 9.57
CA ARG A 393 -14.30 19.08 8.90
C ARG A 393 -14.32 18.91 7.38
N TRP A 394 -13.15 18.77 6.77
CA TRP A 394 -13.02 18.53 5.32
C TRP A 394 -13.62 17.19 4.90
N LYS A 395 -13.42 16.14 5.70
CA LYS A 395 -14.03 14.82 5.44
C LYS A 395 -15.54 14.97 5.42
N ASP A 396 -16.15 15.63 6.39
CA ASP A 396 -17.59 15.80 6.47
C ASP A 396 -18.14 16.69 5.34
N ALA A 397 -17.50 17.83 5.05
CA ALA A 397 -17.89 18.73 3.97
C ALA A 397 -17.76 18.08 2.57
N SER A 398 -16.71 17.29 2.34
CA SER A 398 -16.48 16.62 1.04
C SER A 398 -17.18 15.26 0.92
N LYS A 399 -17.69 14.70 2.03
CA LYS A 399 -18.32 13.36 2.06
C LYS A 399 -19.46 13.20 1.06
N PRO A 400 -20.41 14.16 0.91
CA PRO A 400 -21.49 14.02 -0.07
C PRO A 400 -20.93 13.90 -1.49
N ILE A 401 -19.99 14.78 -1.86
CA ILE A 401 -19.40 14.80 -3.21
C ILE A 401 -18.57 13.53 -3.47
N LYS A 402 -17.76 13.09 -2.50
CA LYS A 402 -16.91 11.90 -2.61
C LYS A 402 -17.69 10.59 -2.55
N ARG A 403 -18.92 10.57 -2.04
CA ARG A 403 -19.75 9.35 -2.00
C ARG A 403 -20.82 9.32 -3.09
N LYS A 404 -21.30 10.48 -3.55
CA LYS A 404 -22.31 10.58 -4.60
C LYS A 404 -21.83 9.87 -5.87
N GLY A 405 -22.62 8.89 -6.31
CA GLY A 405 -22.37 8.08 -7.50
C GLY A 405 -21.07 7.26 -7.47
N LEU A 406 -20.39 7.14 -6.31
CA LEU A 406 -19.17 6.34 -6.22
C LEU A 406 -19.49 4.84 -6.33
N ARG A 407 -20.55 4.38 -5.67
CA ARG A 407 -20.93 2.96 -5.64
C ARG A 407 -21.38 2.44 -7.00
N ASP A 408 -21.99 3.31 -7.79
CA ASP A 408 -22.59 3.00 -9.10
C ASP A 408 -21.70 3.46 -10.26
N ILE A 409 -20.43 3.79 -9.99
CA ILE A 409 -19.52 4.28 -11.02
C ILE A 409 -19.20 3.16 -12.01
N ALA A 410 -19.51 3.39 -13.28
CA ALA A 410 -19.13 2.50 -14.37
C ALA A 410 -17.68 2.77 -14.81
N PHE A 411 -17.02 1.73 -15.30
CA PHE A 411 -15.69 1.83 -15.91
C PHE A 411 -15.73 1.30 -17.33
N VAL A 412 -14.94 1.92 -18.20
CA VAL A 412 -14.76 1.54 -19.59
C VAL A 412 -13.36 0.97 -19.73
N ILE A 413 -13.24 -0.14 -20.45
CA ILE A 413 -11.96 -0.77 -20.77
C ILE A 413 -11.41 -0.10 -22.02
N ASP A 414 -10.15 0.32 -21.95
CA ASP A 414 -9.46 0.92 -23.09
C ASP A 414 -9.11 -0.17 -24.11
N PRO A 415 -9.09 0.14 -25.42
CA PRO A 415 -8.59 -0.80 -26.42
C PRO A 415 -7.13 -1.16 -26.14
N PRO A 416 -6.67 -2.36 -26.54
CA PRO A 416 -5.27 -2.74 -26.40
C PRO A 416 -4.40 -1.73 -27.17
N ALA A 417 -3.61 -0.93 -26.47
CA ALA A 417 -2.60 -0.11 -27.12
C ALA A 417 -1.46 -1.01 -27.63
N ASP A 418 -0.75 -0.54 -28.66
CA ASP A 418 0.45 -1.17 -29.20
C ASP A 418 1.60 -1.05 -28.16
N ARG A 419 1.55 -1.91 -27.14
CA ARG A 419 2.36 -1.84 -25.90
C ARG A 419 3.62 -2.70 -25.97
N MET A 420 3.90 -3.32 -27.11
CA MET A 420 4.88 -4.41 -27.21
C MET A 420 6.32 -3.98 -27.45
N ASN A 421 6.58 -2.74 -27.87
CA ASN A 421 7.96 -2.33 -28.14
C ASN A 421 8.54 -1.53 -26.96
N PRO A 422 9.63 -1.99 -26.32
CA PRO A 422 10.45 -1.09 -25.52
C PRO A 422 10.89 0.08 -26.41
N PRO A 423 10.95 1.33 -25.90
CA PRO A 423 11.56 2.41 -26.67
C PRO A 423 12.95 1.94 -27.08
N GLN A 424 13.30 2.12 -28.37
CA GLN A 424 14.67 1.89 -28.82
C GLN A 424 15.60 2.62 -27.86
N ALA A 425 16.58 1.91 -27.30
CA ALA A 425 17.47 2.42 -26.27
C ALA A 425 18.00 3.79 -26.69
N THR A 426 17.43 4.85 -26.11
CA THR A 426 17.96 6.19 -26.30
C THR A 426 19.15 6.26 -25.35
N PRO A 427 20.37 6.52 -25.84
CA PRO A 427 21.52 6.68 -24.95
C PRO A 427 21.17 7.76 -23.90
N LEU A 428 21.29 7.41 -22.62
CA LEU A 428 21.09 8.32 -21.50
C LEU A 428 22.15 9.42 -21.48
#